data_AF-A0A962HB15-F1
#
_entry.id   AF-A0A962HB15-F1
#
_cell.length_a   1.000
_cell.length_b   1.000
_cell.length_c   1.000
_cell.angle_alpha   90.00
_cell.angle_beta   90.00
_cell.angle_gamma   90.00
#
_symmetry.space_group_name_H-M   'P 1'
#
loop_
_entity.id
_entity.type
_entity.pdbx_description
1 polymer ?
#
loop_
_entity_poly.entity_id
_entity_poly.type
_entity_poly.pdbx_seq_one_letter_code
_entity_poly.pdbx_strand_id
1 'polypeptide(L)' 'WSDEQLLDFIEQHPILINRPIVVTPLGARLCRPSEVVLEILPQPFPGPFTKEDGEVVG' A
#
# COMPACT_ATOMS: atom_id res chain seq x y z
N TRP A 1 11.04 -21.09 -3.55
CA TRP A 1 11.89 -20.54 -2.48
C TRP A 1 11.07 -20.62 -1.19
N SER A 2 11.70 -20.76 -0.03
CA SER A 2 11.00 -20.59 1.25
C SER A 2 10.71 -19.11 1.50
N ASP A 3 9.83 -18.82 2.46
CA ASP A 3 9.55 -17.44 2.87
C ASP A 3 10.81 -16.74 3.37
N GLU A 4 11.65 -17.44 4.15
CA GLU A 4 12.95 -16.92 4.63
C GLU A 4 13.89 -16.58 3.46
N GLN A 5 14.00 -17.48 2.47
CA GLN A 5 14.79 -17.19 1.28
C GLN A 5 14.26 -15.96 0.55
N LEU A 6 12.94 -15.83 0.37
CA LEU A 6 12.35 -14.66 -0.27
C LEU A 6 12.66 -13.37 0.49
N LEU A 7 12.63 -13.40 1.83
CA LEU A 7 12.99 -12.26 2.68
C LEU A 7 14.47 -11.88 2.52
N ASP A 8 15.38 -12.85 2.48
CA ASP A 8 16.81 -12.60 2.25
C ASP A 8 17.07 -11.93 0.89
N PHE A 9 16.34 -12.36 -0.15
CA PHE A 9 16.44 -11.74 -1.48
C PHE A 9 15.86 -10.33 -1.50
N ILE A 10 14.77 -10.08 -0.77
CA ILE A 10 14.19 -8.74 -0.63
C ILE A 10 15.16 -7.80 0.10
N GLU A 11 15.83 -8.28 1.16
CA GLU A 11 16.84 -7.51 1.89
C GLU A 11 18.01 -7.11 0.97
N GLN A 12 18.49 -8.05 0.15
CA GLN A 12 19.56 -7.79 -0.82
C GLN A 12 19.09 -6.94 -2.01
N HIS A 13 17.82 -7.02 -2.38
CA HIS A 13 17.24 -6.35 -3.55
C HIS A 13 15.90 -5.67 -3.19
N PRO A 14 15.93 -4.48 -2.53
CA PRO A 14 14.71 -3.82 -2.06
C PRO A 14 13.67 -3.51 -3.15
N ILE A 15 14.09 -3.42 -4.42
CA ILE A 15 13.20 -3.24 -5.57
C ILE A 15 12.17 -4.36 -5.73
N LEU A 16 12.41 -5.53 -5.13
CA LEU A 16 11.49 -6.67 -5.12
C LEU A 16 10.26 -6.42 -4.23
N ILE A 17 10.29 -5.42 -3.34
CA ILE A 17 9.13 -5.08 -2.50
C ILE A 17 8.07 -4.38 -3.35
N ASN A 18 6.87 -4.95 -3.39
CA ASN A 18 5.71 -4.29 -3.97
C ASN A 18 5.36 -3.01 -3.20
N ARG A 19 5.01 -1.95 -3.95
CA ARG A 19 4.78 -0.60 -3.40
C ARG A 19 3.43 0.01 -3.80
N PRO A 20 2.85 0.93 -3.00
CA PRO A 20 3.32 1.37 -1.68
C PRO A 20 2.82 0.47 -0.53
N ILE A 21 3.66 0.28 0.49
CA ILE A 21 3.24 -0.23 1.80
C ILE A 21 2.99 0.99 2.70
N VAL A 22 1.78 1.10 3.25
CA VAL A 22 1.39 2.21 4.15
C VAL A 22 1.17 1.67 5.55
N VAL A 23 1.68 2.38 6.55
CA VAL A 23 1.53 2.07 7.97
C VAL A 23 0.85 3.24 8.67
N THR A 24 -0.20 2.96 9.44
CA THR A 24 -0.91 3.91 10.29
C THR A 24 -1.14 3.27 11.67
N PRO A 25 -1.65 4.02 12.67
CA PRO A 25 -2.06 3.41 13.95
C PRO A 25 -3.15 2.33 13.83
N LEU A 26 -3.88 2.27 12.71
CA LEU A 26 -4.93 1.29 12.46
C LEU A 26 -4.40 -0.01 11.81
N GLY A 27 -3.17 -0.01 11.30
CA GLY A 27 -2.53 -1.18 10.72
C GLY A 27 -1.57 -0.88 9.56
N ALA A 28 -1.15 -1.93 8.86
CA ALA A 28 -0.31 -1.86 7.67
C ALA A 28 -0.98 -2.56 6.47
N ARG A 29 -0.86 -1.98 5.27
CA ARG A 29 -1.40 -2.54 4.02
C ARG A 29 -0.47 -2.29 2.83
N LEU A 30 -0.44 -3.23 1.90
CA LEU A 30 0.04 -3.00 0.54
C LEU A 30 -1.10 -2.35 -0.26
N CYS A 31 -0.99 -1.05 -0.52
CA CYS A 31 -2.06 -0.27 -1.14
C CYS A 31 -2.01 -0.40 -2.67
N ARG A 32 -2.32 -1.61 -3.15
CA ARG A 32 -2.55 -1.92 -4.56
C ARG A 32 -3.91 -2.61 -4.71
N PRO A 33 -4.95 -1.91 -5.19
CA PRO A 33 -4.94 -0.54 -5.72
C PRO A 33 -4.80 0.55 -4.63
N SER A 34 -4.54 1.79 -5.04
CA SER A 34 -4.19 2.91 -4.14
C SER A 34 -5.21 3.20 -3.04
N GLU A 35 -6.48 3.05 -3.34
CA GLU A 35 -7.65 3.32 -2.51
C GLU A 35 -7.80 2.35 -1.33
N VAL A 36 -7.07 1.23 -1.33
CA VAL A 36 -6.94 0.36 -0.14
C VAL A 36 -6.42 1.14 1.07
N VAL A 37 -5.69 2.24 0.85
CA VAL A 37 -5.25 3.12 1.95
C VAL A 37 -6.42 3.67 2.78
N LEU A 38 -7.60 3.86 2.17
CA LEU A 38 -8.78 4.42 2.83
C LEU A 38 -9.26 3.56 4.00
N GLU A 39 -9.00 2.25 3.97
CA GLU A 39 -9.36 1.31 5.04
C GLU A 39 -8.56 1.55 6.33
N ILE A 40 -7.37 2.15 6.23
CA ILE A 40 -6.44 2.31 7.35
C ILE A 40 -6.14 3.77 7.68
N LEU A 41 -6.82 4.75 7.07
CA LEU A 41 -6.63 6.15 7.44
C LEU A 41 -7.17 6.43 8.85
N PRO A 42 -6.40 7.08 9.74
CA PRO A 42 -6.83 7.36 11.11
C PRO A 42 -7.98 8.36 11.17
N GLN A 43 -8.20 9.13 10.11
CA GLN A 43 -9.33 10.02 9.94
C GLN A 43 -10.04 9.65 8.64
N PRO A 44 -11.39 9.65 8.60
CA PRO A 44 -12.12 9.42 7.37
C PRO A 44 -11.69 10.42 6.28
N PHE A 45 -11.55 9.93 5.06
CA PHE A 45 -11.23 10.78 3.93
C PHE A 45 -12.44 11.69 3.62
N PRO A 46 -12.25 13.01 3.38
CA PRO A 46 -13.33 13.98 3.46
C PRO A 46 -14.29 14.02 2.26
N GLY A 47 -14.07 13.21 1.22
CA GLY A 47 -14.91 13.18 0.02
C GLY A 47 -14.23 12.46 -1.14
N PRO A 48 -14.76 12.53 -2.36
CA PRO A 48 -14.14 11.89 -3.51
C PRO A 48 -12.77 12.49 -3.85
N PHE A 49 -11.90 11.70 -4.45
CA PHE A 49 -10.65 12.15 -5.08
C PHE A 49 -10.50 11.56 -6.48
N THR A 50 -9.72 12.24 -7.32
CA THR A 50 -9.43 11.80 -8.70
C THR A 50 -7.99 11.34 -8.77
N LYS A 51 -7.76 10.12 -9.26
CA LYS A 51 -6.43 9.56 -9.53
C LYS A 51 -5.81 10.24 -10.77
N GLU A 52 -4.51 10.01 -10.97
CA GLU A 52 -3.76 10.58 -12.10
C GLU A 52 -4.27 10.12 -13.48
N ASP A 53 -4.89 8.95 -13.55
CA ASP A 53 -5.52 8.40 -14.76
C ASP A 53 -6.96 8.89 -14.99
N GLY A 54 -7.48 9.74 -14.11
CA GLY A 54 -8.83 10.30 -14.19
C GLY A 54 -9.90 9.46 -13.50
N GLU A 55 -9.56 8.32 -12.90
CA GLU A 55 -10.52 7.54 -12.10
C GLU A 55 -10.95 8.32 -10.86
N VAL A 56 -12.27 8.40 -10.63
CA VAL A 56 -12.84 9.02 -9.43
C VAL A 56 -13.11 7.94 -8.38
N VAL A 57 -12.49 8.08 -7.22
CA VAL A 57 -12.72 7.25 -6.03
C VAL A 57 -13.57 8.07 -5.06
N GLY A 58 -14.68 7.52 -4.58
CA GLY A 58 -15.61 8.19 -3.66
C GLY A 58 -16.40 7.21 -2.81
#